data_AF-A0A960PPW0-F1
#
_entry.id   AF-A0A960PPW0-F1
#
_cell.length_a   1.000
_cell.length_b   1.000
_cell.length_c   1.000
_cell.angle_alpha   90.00
_cell.angle_beta   90.00
_cell.angle_gamma   90.00
#
_symmetry.space_group_name_H-M   'P 1'
#
loop_
_entity.id
_entity.type
_entity.pdbx_description
1 polymer ?
#
loop_
_entity_poly.entity_id
_entity_poly.type
_entity_poly.pdbx_seq_one_letter_code
_entity_poly.pdbx_strand_id
1 'polypeptide(L)'
;TLFLDEVGEAPPEVQVMLLRSLETQEIFPVGSQRPMKVDARLIAATDSDLEAKVQAGEFKAPLLHRLSAYEIPLPPLRQHPEDIPLLLRHFAAQELALTGAGHRLPEAEPNRPPWLPASLAVRLLRYSWPGNVRQLRNVIRQLVIDSRGEDQLSSSPRFERMLAEAEHGTPPAAASPSTARRPMDICAEELEEALRAHRFEPAASARELGISRPSLYNLVRRHPSLRLSEDLGADEIRDALRRAEGDALAAARLLEVSLRGLRRRIKRLGLG
;
A
#
# COMPACT_ATOMS: atom_id res chain seq x y z
N THR A 1 -2.21 20.01 23.39
CA THR A 1 -1.51 19.20 22.38
C THR A 1 -2.50 18.78 21.32
N LEU A 2 -2.15 18.93 20.04
CA LEU A 2 -2.92 18.51 18.87
C LEU A 2 -2.19 17.35 18.19
N PHE A 3 -2.90 16.27 17.89
CA PHE A 3 -2.39 15.15 17.11
C PHE A 3 -3.08 15.14 15.74
N LEU A 4 -2.30 15.14 14.66
CA LEU A 4 -2.78 15.03 13.28
C LEU A 4 -2.32 13.71 12.70
N ASP A 5 -3.27 12.84 12.37
CA ASP A 5 -2.98 11.60 11.65
C ASP A 5 -3.09 11.83 10.14
N GLU A 6 -2.35 11.05 9.35
CA GLU A 6 -2.34 11.08 7.88
C GLU A 6 -2.14 12.49 7.29
N VAL A 7 -1.24 13.31 7.87
CA VAL A 7 -1.04 14.71 7.44
C VAL A 7 -0.64 14.84 5.97
N GLY A 8 -0.04 13.79 5.39
CA GLY A 8 0.32 13.73 3.97
C GLY A 8 -0.87 13.70 3.01
N GLU A 9 -2.08 13.41 3.49
CA GLU A 9 -3.33 13.43 2.70
C GLU A 9 -4.08 14.77 2.83
N ALA A 10 -3.53 15.74 3.58
CA ALA A 10 -4.16 17.03 3.78
C ALA A 10 -4.33 17.78 2.44
N PRO A 11 -5.55 18.25 2.10
CA PRO A 11 -5.78 19.06 0.91
C PRO A 11 -4.92 20.34 0.90
N PRO A 12 -4.57 20.91 -0.27
CA PRO A 12 -3.70 22.08 -0.35
C PRO A 12 -4.17 23.28 0.49
N GLU A 13 -5.48 23.51 0.57
CA GLU A 13 -6.06 24.58 1.40
C GLU A 13 -5.80 24.37 2.88
N VAL A 14 -5.94 23.12 3.35
CA VAL A 14 -5.65 22.72 4.73
C VAL A 14 -4.16 22.88 5.03
N GLN A 15 -3.28 22.52 4.09
CA GLN A 15 -1.84 22.72 4.24
C GLN A 15 -1.49 24.21 4.44
N VAL A 16 -2.13 25.11 3.69
CA VAL A 16 -1.94 26.57 3.84
C VAL A 16 -2.45 27.06 5.20
N MET A 17 -3.61 26.58 5.65
CA MET A 17 -4.17 26.94 6.95
C MET A 17 -3.25 26.45 8.09
N LEU A 18 -2.81 25.19 8.04
CA LEU A 18 -1.88 24.62 9.02
C LEU A 18 -0.57 25.39 9.07
N LEU A 19 0.01 25.73 7.91
CA LEU A 19 1.22 26.53 7.84
C LEU A 19 1.02 27.89 8.53
N ARG A 20 -0.06 28.61 8.19
CA ARG A 20 -0.36 29.91 8.81
C ARG A 20 -0.51 29.79 10.32
N SER A 21 -1.25 28.80 10.80
CA SER A 21 -1.46 28.59 12.23
C SER A 21 -0.18 28.23 12.98
N LEU A 22 0.74 27.48 12.36
CA LEU A 22 2.05 27.18 12.92
C LEU A 22 2.99 28.40 12.94
N GLU A 23 2.82 29.32 12.01
CA GLU A 23 3.62 30.54 11.91
C GLU A 23 3.15 31.65 12.85
N THR A 24 1.84 31.91 12.88
CA THR A 24 1.26 33.05 13.61
C THR A 24 0.76 32.68 15.00
N GLN A 25 0.61 31.38 15.29
CA GLN A 25 -0.08 30.88 16.49
C GLN A 25 -1.52 31.41 16.58
N GLU A 26 -2.15 31.67 15.44
CA GLU A 26 -3.51 32.18 15.34
C GLU A 26 -4.36 31.30 14.42
N ILE A 27 -5.64 31.17 14.77
CA ILE A 27 -6.65 30.48 13.98
C ILE A 27 -7.87 31.37 13.75
N PHE A 28 -8.58 31.14 12.64
CA PHE A 28 -9.86 31.78 12.36
C PHE A 28 -10.99 30.76 12.56
N PRO A 29 -11.85 30.92 13.57
CA PRO A 29 -13.03 30.09 13.70
C PRO A 29 -13.92 30.22 12.46
N VAL A 30 -14.60 29.13 12.09
CA VAL A 30 -15.52 29.14 10.94
C VAL A 30 -16.57 30.24 11.12
N GLY A 31 -16.68 31.14 10.13
CA GLY A 31 -17.60 32.28 10.18
C GLY A 31 -17.10 33.49 10.97
N SER A 32 -15.94 33.42 11.62
CA SER A 32 -15.31 34.55 12.29
C SER A 32 -14.24 35.19 11.42
N GLN A 33 -14.23 36.53 11.35
CA GLN A 33 -13.12 37.30 10.77
C GLN A 33 -12.08 37.70 11.82
N ARG A 34 -12.30 37.36 13.09
CA ARG A 34 -11.37 37.68 14.18
C ARG A 34 -10.47 36.48 14.45
N PRO A 35 -9.13 36.64 14.42
CA PRO A 35 -8.22 35.58 14.79
C PRO A 35 -8.29 35.31 16.30
N MET A 36 -8.02 34.08 16.67
CA MET A 36 -7.87 33.62 18.04
C MET A 36 -6.46 33.08 18.22
N LYS A 37 -5.74 33.57 19.23
CA LYS A 37 -4.43 33.02 19.60
C LYS A 37 -4.59 31.64 20.21
N VAL A 38 -3.71 30.74 19.82
CA VAL A 38 -3.64 29.37 20.33
C VAL A 38 -2.22 29.03 20.73
N ASP A 39 -2.10 28.29 21.83
CA ASP A 39 -0.84 27.66 22.23
C ASP A 39 -1.06 26.15 22.27
N ALA A 40 -0.46 25.45 21.30
CA ALA A 40 -0.60 24.01 21.17
C ALA A 40 0.69 23.37 20.69
N ARG A 41 1.14 22.35 21.42
CA ARG A 41 2.11 21.38 20.93
C ARG A 41 1.48 20.55 19.80
N LEU A 42 2.05 20.57 18.61
CA LEU A 42 1.63 19.73 17.49
C LEU A 42 2.44 18.42 17.44
N ILE A 43 1.76 17.31 17.16
CA ILE A 43 2.35 16.02 16.80
C ILE A 43 1.65 15.58 15.52
N ALA A 44 2.40 15.23 14.48
CA ALA A 44 1.84 14.76 13.22
C ALA A 44 2.35 13.35 12.91
N ALA A 45 1.53 12.56 12.22
CA ALA A 45 1.86 11.24 11.72
C ALA A 45 1.45 11.11 10.25
N THR A 46 2.19 10.29 9.51
CA THR A 46 1.95 9.99 8.10
C THR A 46 2.64 8.68 7.73
N ASP A 47 2.05 7.94 6.80
CA ASP A 47 2.68 6.79 6.13
C ASP A 47 3.21 7.13 4.73
N SER A 48 2.93 8.36 4.27
CA SER A 48 3.39 8.90 2.99
C SER A 48 4.82 9.44 3.08
N ASP A 49 5.59 9.25 2.01
CA ASP A 49 6.86 9.94 1.75
C ASP A 49 6.57 11.41 1.39
N LEU A 50 6.74 12.30 2.38
CA LEU A 50 6.40 13.72 2.23
C LEU A 50 7.40 14.43 1.32
N GLU A 51 8.66 14.03 1.32
CA GLU A 51 9.70 14.54 0.43
C GLU A 51 9.33 14.29 -1.03
N ALA A 52 8.91 13.07 -1.36
CA ALA A 52 8.43 12.72 -2.70
C ALA A 52 7.19 13.53 -3.08
N LYS A 53 6.23 13.72 -2.14
CA LYS A 53 5.04 14.56 -2.37
C LYS A 53 5.38 16.04 -2.56
N VAL A 54 6.43 16.55 -1.90
CA VAL A 54 6.95 17.90 -2.15
C VAL A 54 7.51 18.01 -3.57
N GLN A 55 8.31 17.03 -4.03
CA GLN A 55 8.83 17.01 -5.39
C GLN A 55 7.73 16.91 -6.46
N ALA A 56 6.63 16.22 -6.14
CA ALA A 56 5.45 16.14 -7.01
C ALA A 56 4.57 17.41 -6.98
N GLY A 57 4.82 18.36 -6.08
CA GLY A 57 4.00 19.57 -5.89
C GLY A 57 2.69 19.33 -5.14
N GLU A 58 2.50 18.13 -4.60
CA GLU A 58 1.31 17.71 -3.84
C GLU A 58 1.37 18.14 -2.37
N PHE A 59 2.59 18.37 -1.86
CA PHE A 59 2.82 18.85 -0.50
C PHE A 59 3.68 20.12 -0.48
N LYS A 60 3.37 21.05 0.43
CA LYS A 60 4.10 22.32 0.54
C LYS A 60 5.40 22.14 1.33
N ALA A 61 6.54 22.39 0.68
CA ALA A 61 7.86 22.35 1.32
C ALA A 61 7.93 23.20 2.62
N PRO A 62 7.37 24.42 2.70
CA PRO A 62 7.38 25.19 3.95
C PRO A 62 6.65 24.51 5.11
N LEU A 63 5.56 23.77 4.83
CA LEU A 63 4.85 23.03 5.86
C LEU A 63 5.68 21.83 6.33
N LEU A 64 6.31 21.09 5.41
CA LEU A 64 7.21 19.99 5.75
C LEU A 64 8.31 20.46 6.71
N HIS A 65 8.99 21.56 6.38
CA HIS A 65 10.03 22.12 7.24
C HIS A 65 9.55 22.50 8.65
N ARG A 66 8.28 22.87 8.82
CA ARG A 66 7.69 23.17 10.13
C ARG A 66 7.29 21.92 10.91
N LEU A 67 6.88 20.86 10.23
CA LEU A 67 6.48 19.58 10.83
C LEU A 67 7.70 18.71 11.19
N SER A 68 8.72 18.70 10.33
CA SER A 68 9.96 17.90 10.44
C SER A 68 10.99 18.48 11.42
N ALA A 69 10.55 19.20 12.46
CA ALA A 69 11.46 19.71 13.49
C ALA A 69 12.12 18.57 14.29
N TYR A 70 11.37 17.49 14.52
CA TYR A 70 11.89 16.26 15.12
C TYR A 70 11.08 15.07 14.60
N GLU A 71 11.76 14.12 13.97
CA GLU A 71 11.13 12.97 13.33
C GLU A 71 11.38 11.70 14.15
N ILE A 72 10.32 10.90 14.29
CA ILE A 72 10.39 9.59 14.93
C ILE A 72 9.99 8.56 13.87
N PRO A 73 10.95 7.87 13.24
CA PRO A 73 10.61 6.80 12.33
C PRO A 73 9.92 5.68 13.11
N LEU A 74 8.76 5.24 12.63
CA LEU A 74 8.05 4.09 13.18
C LEU A 74 8.30 2.86 12.31
N PRO A 75 9.28 2.01 12.69
CA PRO A 75 9.64 0.87 11.89
C PRO A 75 8.55 -0.22 11.92
N PRO A 76 8.33 -0.95 10.82
CA PRO A 76 7.31 -1.98 10.75
C PRO A 76 7.62 -3.18 11.64
N LEU A 77 6.60 -3.90 12.12
CA LEU A 77 6.75 -5.05 13.02
C LEU A 77 7.75 -6.12 12.54
N ARG A 78 7.88 -6.34 11.23
CA ARG A 78 8.87 -7.27 10.65
C ARG A 78 10.33 -6.92 10.94
N GLN A 79 10.62 -5.69 11.35
CA GLN A 79 11.97 -5.25 11.74
C GLN A 79 12.27 -5.50 13.23
N HIS A 80 11.26 -5.84 14.04
CA HIS A 80 11.38 -6.14 15.49
C HIS A 80 10.57 -7.40 15.82
N PRO A 81 10.93 -8.56 15.24
CA PRO A 81 10.21 -9.81 15.50
C PRO A 81 10.23 -10.23 16.98
N GLU A 82 11.19 -9.75 17.77
CA GLU A 82 11.30 -9.96 19.22
C GLU A 82 10.11 -9.40 20.02
N ASP A 83 9.39 -8.41 19.48
CA ASP A 83 8.19 -7.84 20.12
C ASP A 83 6.94 -8.69 19.89
N ILE A 84 6.95 -9.52 18.84
CA ILE A 84 5.79 -10.31 18.42
C ILE A 84 5.27 -11.22 19.54
N PRO A 85 6.09 -12.01 20.27
CA PRO A 85 5.60 -12.84 21.37
C PRO A 85 4.87 -12.04 22.46
N LEU A 86 5.38 -10.87 22.82
CA LEU A 86 4.80 -10.01 23.85
C LEU A 86 3.47 -9.43 23.37
N LEU A 87 3.43 -8.94 22.14
CA LEU A 87 2.21 -8.42 21.50
C LEU A 87 1.14 -9.50 21.33
N LEU A 88 1.53 -10.70 20.91
CA LEU A 88 0.64 -11.86 20.79
C LEU A 88 -0.03 -12.16 22.14
N ARG A 89 0.76 -12.27 23.21
CA ARG A 89 0.25 -12.51 24.57
C ARG A 89 -0.67 -11.38 25.03
N HIS A 90 -0.28 -10.12 24.78
CA HIS A 90 -1.05 -8.95 25.17
C HIS A 90 -2.43 -8.91 24.49
N PHE A 91 -2.49 -9.08 23.17
CA PHE A 91 -3.77 -9.08 22.45
C PHE A 91 -4.62 -10.30 22.80
N ALA A 92 -4.00 -11.47 23.02
CA ALA A 92 -4.73 -12.66 23.43
C ALA A 92 -5.37 -12.47 24.81
N ALA A 93 -4.66 -11.84 25.75
CA ALA A 93 -5.20 -11.51 27.07
C ALA A 93 -6.40 -10.55 26.96
N GLN A 94 -6.31 -9.51 26.13
CA GLN A 94 -7.41 -8.58 25.89
C GLN A 94 -8.64 -9.29 25.30
N GLU A 95 -8.48 -10.05 24.22
CA GLU A 95 -9.60 -10.68 23.53
C GLU A 95 -10.22 -11.85 24.34
N LEU A 96 -9.41 -12.58 25.11
CA LEU A 96 -9.91 -13.61 26.04
C LEU A 96 -10.66 -13.00 27.23
N ALA A 97 -10.20 -11.86 27.76
CA ALA A 97 -10.93 -11.15 28.82
C ALA A 97 -12.32 -10.71 28.36
N LEU A 98 -12.44 -10.20 27.12
CA LEU A 98 -13.72 -9.81 26.53
C LEU A 98 -14.72 -10.96 26.37
N THR A 99 -14.23 -12.22 26.32
CA THR A 99 -15.07 -13.41 26.18
C THR A 99 -15.29 -14.16 27.51
N GLY A 100 -14.83 -13.59 28.64
CA GLY A 100 -14.90 -14.24 29.96
C GLY A 100 -13.93 -15.43 30.10
N ALA A 101 -13.00 -15.59 29.16
CA ALA A 101 -12.14 -16.75 29.03
C ALA A 101 -10.67 -16.45 29.39
N GLY A 102 -10.42 -15.41 30.20
CA GLY A 102 -9.07 -14.99 30.60
C GLY A 102 -8.24 -16.08 31.28
N HIS A 103 -8.89 -17.05 31.93
CA HIS A 103 -8.27 -18.23 32.55
C HIS A 103 -7.53 -19.15 31.54
N ARG A 104 -7.80 -18.99 30.23
CA ARG A 104 -7.14 -19.72 29.13
C ARG A 104 -5.74 -19.19 28.80
N LEU A 105 -5.32 -18.11 29.45
CA LEU A 105 -3.98 -17.54 29.30
C LEU A 105 -3.18 -17.73 30.61
N PRO A 106 -2.82 -18.98 30.95
CA PRO A 106 -2.12 -19.28 32.18
C PRO A 106 -0.78 -18.54 32.29
N GLU A 107 -0.37 -18.32 33.53
CA GLU A 107 1.05 -18.18 33.87
C GLU A 107 1.78 -19.49 33.54
N ALA A 108 3.07 -19.43 33.22
CA ALA A 108 3.79 -20.60 32.76
C ALA A 108 3.85 -21.67 33.86
N GLU A 109 2.96 -22.66 33.79
CA GLU A 109 2.93 -23.80 34.70
C GLU A 109 3.49 -25.06 34.01
N PRO A 110 4.36 -25.84 34.67
CA PRO A 110 5.03 -27.01 34.06
C PRO A 110 4.08 -28.06 33.48
N ASN A 111 2.87 -28.18 34.02
CA ASN A 111 1.92 -29.25 33.69
C ASN A 111 0.73 -28.80 32.82
N ARG A 112 0.69 -27.52 32.39
CA ARG A 112 -0.40 -27.02 31.56
C ARG A 112 0.05 -26.87 30.10
N PRO A 113 -0.76 -27.31 29.12
CA PRO A 113 -0.48 -27.02 27.72
C PRO A 113 -0.31 -25.52 27.48
N PRO A 114 0.58 -25.10 26.55
CA PRO A 114 0.74 -23.70 26.22
C PRO A 114 -0.54 -23.15 25.60
N TRP A 115 -0.90 -21.91 25.94
CA TRP A 115 -2.07 -21.21 25.39
C TRP A 115 -2.01 -21.05 23.87
N LEU A 116 -0.82 -21.11 23.27
CA LEU A 116 -0.58 -21.05 21.84
C LEU A 116 0.27 -22.26 21.43
N PRO A 117 -0.17 -23.09 20.46
CA PRO A 117 0.62 -24.19 19.93
C PRO A 117 1.96 -23.70 19.37
N ALA A 118 3.05 -24.41 19.67
CA ALA A 118 4.39 -24.02 19.23
C ALA A 118 4.52 -23.92 17.70
N SER A 119 3.87 -24.82 16.96
CA SER A 119 3.82 -24.80 15.49
C SER A 119 3.18 -23.52 14.95
N LEU A 120 2.08 -23.09 15.56
CA LEU A 120 1.39 -21.86 15.22
C LEU A 120 2.22 -20.63 15.60
N ALA A 121 2.85 -20.64 16.78
CA ALA A 121 3.74 -19.57 17.23
C ALA A 121 4.91 -19.34 16.25
N VAL A 122 5.58 -20.41 15.80
CA VAL A 122 6.68 -20.32 14.81
C VAL A 122 6.22 -19.67 13.51
N ARG A 123 5.02 -20.00 13.03
CA ARG A 123 4.48 -19.42 11.79
C ARG A 123 4.13 -17.95 11.96
N LEU A 124 3.51 -17.58 13.08
CA LEU A 124 3.23 -16.19 13.42
C LEU A 124 4.51 -15.35 13.52
N LEU A 125 5.60 -15.92 14.04
CA LEU A 125 6.90 -15.24 14.12
C LEU A 125 7.56 -15.05 12.76
N ARG A 126 7.38 -16.01 11.83
CA ARG A 126 7.96 -15.95 10.48
C ARG A 126 7.16 -15.11 9.50
N TYR A 127 5.92 -14.77 9.84
CA TYR A 127 5.04 -14.00 8.98
C TYR A 127 5.51 -12.55 8.86
N SER A 128 5.38 -11.95 7.67
CA SER A 128 5.91 -10.60 7.36
C SER A 128 5.06 -9.45 7.88
N TRP A 129 3.84 -9.74 8.34
CA TRP A 129 2.89 -8.77 8.91
C TRP A 129 2.73 -7.49 8.07
N PRO A 130 2.28 -7.57 6.80
CA PRO A 130 2.09 -6.39 5.95
C PRO A 130 1.12 -5.36 6.55
N GLY A 131 0.14 -5.79 7.36
CA GLY A 131 -0.73 -4.88 8.10
C GLY A 131 -0.26 -4.60 9.53
N ASN A 132 1.00 -4.92 9.85
CA ASN A 132 1.69 -4.58 11.10
C ASN A 132 0.91 -5.03 12.35
N VAL A 133 1.03 -4.32 13.47
CA VAL A 133 0.32 -4.58 14.74
C VAL A 133 -1.21 -4.72 14.56
N ARG A 134 -1.80 -3.97 13.61
CA ARG A 134 -3.25 -4.04 13.34
C ARG A 134 -3.65 -5.42 12.79
N GLN A 135 -2.87 -5.95 11.87
CA GLN A 135 -3.08 -7.31 11.35
C GLN A 135 -2.85 -8.36 12.45
N LEU A 136 -1.77 -8.23 13.24
CA LEU A 136 -1.47 -9.14 14.35
C LEU A 136 -2.66 -9.23 15.33
N ARG A 137 -3.22 -8.08 15.73
CA ARG A 137 -4.38 -8.02 16.62
C ARG A 137 -5.61 -8.70 16.01
N ASN A 138 -5.90 -8.43 14.74
CA ASN A 138 -7.05 -9.04 14.05
C ASN A 138 -6.91 -10.56 13.95
N VAL A 139 -5.70 -11.04 13.69
CA VAL A 139 -5.38 -12.47 13.67
C VAL A 139 -5.61 -13.10 15.03
N ILE A 140 -5.11 -12.51 16.10
CA ILE A 140 -5.32 -13.04 17.46
C ILE A 140 -6.81 -13.08 17.82
N ARG A 141 -7.56 -12.03 17.47
CA ARG A 141 -9.03 -12.05 17.64
C ARG A 141 -9.67 -13.24 16.95
N GLN A 142 -9.28 -13.53 15.71
CA GLN A 142 -9.80 -14.68 14.96
C GLN A 142 -9.43 -16.00 15.65
N LEU A 143 -8.19 -16.18 16.09
CA LEU A 143 -7.76 -17.38 16.82
C LEU A 143 -8.55 -17.60 18.12
N VAL A 144 -8.85 -16.53 18.86
CA VAL A 144 -9.67 -16.61 20.08
C VAL A 144 -11.11 -17.01 19.77
N ILE A 145 -11.69 -16.52 18.67
CA ILE A 145 -13.04 -16.88 18.22
C ILE A 145 -13.09 -18.32 17.72
N ASP A 146 -12.11 -18.75 16.93
CA ASP A 146 -12.04 -20.08 16.33
C ASP A 146 -11.84 -21.17 17.39
N SER A 147 -11.16 -20.86 18.50
CA SER A 147 -10.86 -21.79 19.60
C SER A 147 -11.83 -21.74 20.78
N ARG A 148 -13.06 -21.25 20.59
CA ARG A 148 -14.04 -21.19 21.69
C ARG A 148 -14.31 -22.58 22.26
N GLY A 149 -14.08 -22.74 23.56
CA GLY A 149 -14.26 -24.00 24.28
C GLY A 149 -13.02 -24.92 24.27
N GLU A 150 -11.92 -24.50 23.65
CA GLU A 150 -10.65 -25.23 23.66
C GLU A 150 -9.66 -24.62 24.66
N ASP A 151 -8.74 -25.41 25.22
CA ASP A 151 -7.73 -24.89 26.14
C ASP A 151 -6.63 -24.06 25.45
N GLN A 152 -6.34 -24.35 24.18
CA GLN A 152 -5.33 -23.66 23.37
C GLN A 152 -6.00 -22.82 22.29
N LEU A 153 -5.30 -21.80 21.79
CA LEU A 153 -5.67 -21.12 20.57
C LEU A 153 -5.45 -22.03 19.36
N SER A 154 -6.43 -22.05 18.46
CA SER A 154 -6.42 -22.84 17.25
C SER A 154 -6.78 -21.97 16.06
N SER A 155 -6.29 -22.38 14.90
CA SER A 155 -6.49 -21.71 13.63
C SER A 155 -7.54 -22.43 12.80
N SER A 156 -8.46 -21.69 12.20
CA SER A 156 -9.33 -22.26 11.17
C SER A 156 -8.56 -22.61 9.89
N PRO A 157 -9.03 -23.59 9.09
CA PRO A 157 -8.43 -23.92 7.78
C PRO A 157 -8.37 -22.74 6.79
N ARG A 158 -9.15 -21.69 7.02
CA ARG A 158 -9.10 -20.44 6.26
C ARG A 158 -7.87 -19.61 6.66
N PHE A 159 -7.62 -19.48 7.95
CA PHE A 159 -6.45 -18.78 8.47
C PHE A 159 -5.15 -19.51 8.09
N GLU A 160 -5.18 -20.84 8.14
CA GLU A 160 -4.10 -21.70 7.67
C GLU A 160 -3.73 -21.45 6.20
N ARG A 161 -4.74 -21.29 5.33
CA ARG A 161 -4.53 -20.90 3.93
C ARG A 161 -3.94 -19.49 3.80
N MET A 162 -4.40 -18.53 4.59
CA MET A 162 -3.86 -17.16 4.56
C MET A 162 -2.38 -17.11 4.98
N LEU A 163 -1.99 -17.88 6.00
CA LEU A 163 -0.58 -18.03 6.39
C LEU A 163 0.22 -18.73 5.28
N ALA A 164 -0.30 -19.83 4.73
CA ALA A 164 0.36 -20.59 3.66
C ALA A 164 0.49 -19.80 2.36
N GLU A 165 -0.50 -18.99 1.98
CA GLU A 165 -0.48 -18.11 0.80
C GLU A 165 0.51 -16.96 0.95
N ALA A 166 0.86 -16.56 2.17
CA ALA A 166 1.94 -15.59 2.39
C ALA A 166 3.33 -16.25 2.52
N GLU A 167 3.38 -17.53 2.90
CA GLU A 167 4.60 -18.35 2.90
C GLU A 167 4.99 -18.81 1.47
N HIS A 168 4.00 -19.11 0.62
CA HIS A 168 4.17 -19.57 -0.78
C HIS A 168 3.89 -18.49 -1.82
N GLY A 169 3.18 -17.44 -1.44
CA GLY A 169 3.12 -16.22 -2.22
C GLY A 169 4.47 -15.55 -2.11
N THR A 170 5.10 -15.32 -3.26
CA THR A 170 6.15 -14.32 -3.44
C THR A 170 5.90 -13.20 -2.44
N PRO A 171 6.86 -12.87 -1.55
CA PRO A 171 6.62 -11.87 -0.52
C PRO A 171 5.95 -10.66 -1.17
N PRO A 172 4.89 -10.05 -0.58
CA PRO A 172 4.56 -8.69 -0.96
C PRO A 172 5.87 -7.97 -0.76
N ALA A 173 6.49 -7.55 -1.87
CA ALA A 173 7.86 -7.12 -1.87
C ALA A 173 8.02 -6.24 -0.63
N ALA A 174 8.81 -6.74 0.33
CA ALA A 174 9.46 -5.81 1.19
C ALA A 174 9.99 -4.76 0.23
N ALA A 175 9.78 -3.49 0.55
CA ALA A 175 10.75 -2.50 0.17
C ALA A 175 12.11 -2.96 0.75
N SER A 176 12.71 -3.99 0.17
CA SER A 176 14.12 -4.01 -0.09
C SER A 176 14.37 -2.72 -0.85
N PRO A 177 15.46 -1.99 -0.55
CA PRO A 177 15.84 -0.84 -1.34
C PRO A 177 15.95 -1.37 -2.76
N SER A 178 14.93 -1.08 -3.53
CA SER A 178 14.92 -1.51 -4.90
C SER A 178 16.09 -0.74 -5.47
N THR A 179 17.00 -1.45 -6.09
CA THR A 179 17.67 -0.95 -7.28
C THR A 179 16.63 -0.69 -8.40
N ALA A 180 15.40 -0.24 -8.04
CA ALA A 180 14.43 0.31 -8.96
C ALA A 180 15.10 1.59 -9.37
N ARG A 181 15.55 1.60 -10.62
CA ARG A 181 15.78 2.85 -11.32
C ARG A 181 14.56 3.72 -11.05
N ARG A 182 14.80 4.96 -10.62
CA ARG A 182 13.67 5.89 -10.47
C ARG A 182 13.04 5.98 -11.85
N PRO A 183 11.72 6.11 -11.97
CA PRO A 183 11.07 6.24 -13.28
C PRO A 183 11.68 7.36 -14.14
N MET A 184 12.26 8.39 -13.51
CA MET A 184 12.96 9.50 -14.17
C MET A 184 14.34 9.14 -14.73
N ASP A 185 14.94 8.04 -14.28
CA ASP A 185 16.21 7.52 -14.77
C ASP A 185 16.03 6.63 -16.03
N ILE A 186 14.78 6.34 -16.43
CA ILE A 186 14.46 5.61 -17.67
C ILE A 186 14.36 6.60 -18.82
N CYS A 187 15.21 6.46 -19.83
CA CYS A 187 15.11 7.29 -21.01
C CYS A 187 13.97 6.81 -21.93
N ALA A 188 13.54 7.70 -22.83
CA ALA A 188 12.51 7.42 -23.83
C ALA A 188 12.79 6.13 -24.63
N GLU A 189 14.04 5.95 -25.07
CA GLU A 189 14.48 4.81 -25.87
C GLU A 189 14.37 3.49 -25.09
N GLU A 190 14.81 3.47 -23.84
CA GLU A 190 14.72 2.30 -22.94
C GLU A 190 13.25 1.90 -22.70
N LEU A 191 12.35 2.88 -22.51
CA LEU A 191 10.92 2.63 -22.34
C LEU A 191 10.29 1.99 -23.58
N GLU A 192 10.60 2.54 -24.76
CA GLU A 192 10.09 2.02 -26.03
C GLU A 192 10.61 0.60 -26.33
N GLU A 193 11.89 0.35 -26.08
CA GLU A 193 12.50 -0.96 -26.31
C GLU A 193 11.89 -2.04 -25.43
N ALA A 194 11.72 -1.78 -24.13
CA ALA A 194 11.07 -2.71 -23.20
C ALA A 194 9.59 -2.98 -23.59
N LEU A 195 8.86 -1.94 -24.00
CA LEU A 195 7.49 -2.11 -24.47
C LEU A 195 7.43 -2.95 -25.75
N ARG A 196 8.31 -2.72 -26.73
CA ARG A 196 8.36 -3.54 -27.96
C ARG A 196 8.75 -4.98 -27.66
N ALA A 197 9.78 -5.21 -26.85
CA ALA A 197 10.26 -6.53 -26.46
C ALA A 197 9.15 -7.37 -25.79
N HIS A 198 8.28 -6.71 -25.03
CA HIS A 198 7.18 -7.36 -24.33
C HIS A 198 5.80 -7.16 -24.97
N ARG A 199 5.73 -6.80 -26.26
CA ARG A 199 4.46 -6.64 -27.01
C ARG A 199 3.47 -5.73 -26.30
N PHE A 200 4.00 -4.65 -25.73
CA PHE A 200 3.30 -3.61 -24.99
C PHE A 200 2.53 -4.11 -23.76
N GLU A 201 2.85 -5.31 -23.24
CA GLU A 201 2.25 -5.82 -22.01
C GLU A 201 2.80 -5.04 -20.78
N PRO A 202 1.96 -4.24 -20.08
CA PRO A 202 2.45 -3.32 -19.05
C PRO A 202 3.12 -4.06 -17.87
N ALA A 203 2.64 -5.26 -17.59
CA ALA A 203 3.14 -6.08 -16.50
C ALA A 203 4.57 -6.59 -16.71
N ALA A 204 4.89 -6.98 -17.95
CA ALA A 204 6.19 -7.54 -18.28
C ALA A 204 7.21 -6.41 -18.49
N SER A 205 6.81 -5.36 -19.22
CA SER A 205 7.64 -4.16 -19.46
C SER A 205 8.04 -3.45 -18.17
N ALA A 206 7.12 -3.28 -17.21
CA ALA A 206 7.44 -2.70 -15.91
C ALA A 206 8.44 -3.55 -15.10
N ARG A 207 8.34 -4.89 -15.23
CA ARG A 207 9.24 -5.82 -14.54
C ARG A 207 10.65 -5.78 -15.11
N GLU A 208 10.78 -5.72 -16.44
CA GLU A 208 12.08 -5.58 -17.12
C GLU A 208 12.75 -4.26 -16.76
N LEU A 209 11.99 -3.16 -16.77
CA LEU A 209 12.48 -1.83 -16.42
C LEU A 209 12.72 -1.62 -14.92
N GLY A 210 12.37 -2.59 -14.07
CA GLY A 210 12.54 -2.49 -12.62
C GLY A 210 11.67 -1.41 -11.97
N ILE A 211 10.53 -1.05 -12.56
CA ILE A 211 9.61 -0.02 -12.06
C ILE A 211 8.22 -0.58 -11.75
N SER A 212 7.43 0.18 -11.01
CA SER A 212 6.05 -0.18 -10.74
C SER A 212 5.17 -0.06 -12.00
N ARG A 213 4.08 -0.84 -12.09
CA ARG A 213 3.08 -0.69 -13.15
C ARG A 213 2.50 0.74 -13.21
N PRO A 214 2.10 1.39 -12.09
CA PRO A 214 1.69 2.80 -12.12
C PRO A 214 2.74 3.75 -12.69
N SER A 215 4.01 3.56 -12.34
CA SER A 215 5.12 4.35 -12.88
C SER A 215 5.26 4.19 -14.40
N LEU A 216 5.11 2.97 -14.91
CA LEU A 216 5.10 2.71 -16.35
C LEU A 216 3.95 3.46 -17.04
N TYR A 217 2.73 3.42 -16.49
CA TYR A 217 1.59 4.17 -17.04
C TYR A 217 1.85 5.69 -17.06
N ASN A 218 2.48 6.23 -16.01
CA ASN A 218 2.84 7.65 -15.94
C ASN A 218 3.90 8.03 -16.98
N LEU A 219 4.91 7.18 -17.20
CA LEU A 219 5.93 7.38 -18.23
C LEU A 219 5.32 7.33 -19.64
N VAL A 220 4.48 6.33 -19.92
CA VAL A 220 3.78 6.21 -21.21
C VAL A 220 2.90 7.44 -21.48
N ARG A 221 2.17 7.96 -20.47
CA ARG A 221 1.33 9.16 -20.61
C ARG A 221 2.12 10.44 -20.85
N ARG A 222 3.39 10.50 -20.42
CA ARG A 222 4.28 11.64 -20.64
C ARG A 222 5.09 11.51 -21.93
N HIS A 223 5.06 10.34 -22.58
CA HIS A 223 5.82 10.09 -23.79
C HIS A 223 5.09 10.67 -25.02
N PRO A 224 5.75 11.45 -25.90
CA PRO A 224 5.08 12.10 -27.03
C PRO A 224 4.49 11.12 -28.07
N SER A 225 5.11 9.94 -28.25
CA SER A 225 4.75 8.96 -29.28
C SER A 225 3.94 7.76 -28.78
N LEU A 226 3.93 7.48 -27.46
CA LEU A 226 3.26 6.30 -26.91
C LEU A 226 1.85 6.64 -26.45
N ARG A 227 0.92 5.68 -26.60
CA ARG A 227 -0.48 5.85 -26.22
C ARG A 227 -1.01 4.61 -25.52
N LEU A 228 -1.98 4.79 -24.63
CA LEU A 228 -2.62 3.66 -23.96
C LEU A 228 -3.80 3.15 -24.80
N SER A 229 -4.15 1.87 -24.63
CA SER A 229 -5.32 1.29 -25.31
C SER A 229 -6.63 1.99 -24.96
N GLU A 230 -6.68 2.75 -23.87
CA GLU A 230 -7.85 3.52 -23.45
C GLU A 230 -8.02 4.83 -24.21
N ASP A 231 -6.95 5.36 -24.81
CA ASP A 231 -6.96 6.60 -25.59
C ASP A 231 -7.37 6.36 -27.06
N LEU A 232 -7.43 5.08 -27.48
CA LEU A 232 -7.81 4.70 -28.84
C LEU A 232 -9.29 4.98 -29.12
N GLY A 233 -9.53 5.64 -30.26
CA GLY A 233 -10.86 5.93 -30.80
C GLY A 233 -11.51 4.71 -31.45
N ALA A 234 -12.84 4.75 -31.60
CA ALA A 234 -13.59 3.65 -32.23
C ALA A 234 -13.23 3.47 -33.71
N ASP A 235 -13.07 4.57 -34.45
CA ASP A 235 -12.75 4.53 -35.89
C ASP A 235 -11.32 4.03 -36.13
N GLU A 236 -10.36 4.46 -35.31
CA GLU A 236 -8.97 4.01 -35.34
C GLU A 236 -8.85 2.49 -35.10
N ILE A 237 -9.62 1.96 -34.14
CA ILE A 237 -9.68 0.51 -33.86
C ILE A 237 -10.31 -0.25 -35.04
N ARG A 238 -11.40 0.26 -35.64
CA ARG A 238 -12.03 -0.37 -36.80
C ARG A 238 -11.08 -0.39 -38.01
N ASP A 239 -10.34 0.68 -38.24
CA ASP A 239 -9.38 0.78 -39.34
C ASP A 239 -8.23 -0.20 -39.18
N ALA A 240 -7.69 -0.32 -37.97
CA ALA A 240 -6.65 -1.29 -37.65
C ALA A 240 -7.15 -2.74 -37.81
N LEU A 241 -8.37 -3.05 -37.34
CA LEU A 241 -8.97 -4.37 -37.51
C LEU A 241 -9.24 -4.70 -38.99
N ARG A 242 -9.67 -3.73 -39.80
CA ARG A 242 -9.84 -3.91 -41.26
C ARG A 242 -8.52 -4.24 -41.94
N ARG A 243 -7.46 -3.48 -41.62
CA ARG A 243 -6.11 -3.71 -42.16
C ARG A 243 -5.46 -5.01 -41.69
N ALA A 244 -5.89 -5.51 -40.54
CA ALA A 244 -5.44 -6.76 -39.95
C ALA A 244 -6.36 -7.96 -40.31
N GLU A 245 -7.30 -7.79 -41.24
CA GLU A 245 -8.26 -8.83 -41.65
C GLU A 245 -9.03 -9.46 -40.47
N GLY A 246 -9.28 -8.67 -39.42
CA GLY A 246 -9.97 -9.12 -38.21
C GLY A 246 -9.08 -9.77 -37.15
N ASP A 247 -7.77 -9.98 -37.39
CA ASP A 247 -6.87 -10.48 -36.36
C ASP A 247 -6.54 -9.39 -35.32
N ALA A 248 -7.08 -9.56 -34.11
CA ALA A 248 -6.85 -8.68 -32.99
C ALA A 248 -5.37 -8.59 -32.56
N LEU A 249 -4.57 -9.65 -32.77
CA LEU A 249 -3.13 -9.63 -32.47
C LEU A 249 -2.37 -8.79 -33.49
N ALA A 250 -2.67 -8.95 -34.78
CA ALA A 250 -2.09 -8.11 -35.83
C ALA A 250 -2.53 -6.64 -35.69
N ALA A 251 -3.80 -6.39 -35.35
CA ALA A 251 -4.30 -5.03 -35.07
C ALA A 251 -3.61 -4.40 -33.86
N ALA A 252 -3.36 -5.17 -32.78
CA ALA A 252 -2.63 -4.69 -31.60
C ALA A 252 -1.18 -4.32 -31.92
N ARG A 253 -0.52 -5.04 -32.86
CA ARG A 253 0.83 -4.69 -33.33
C ARG A 253 0.83 -3.42 -34.17
N LEU A 254 -0.15 -3.25 -35.06
CA LEU A 254 -0.28 -2.04 -35.88
C LEU A 254 -0.53 -0.78 -35.05
N LEU A 255 -1.24 -0.93 -33.93
CA LEU A 255 -1.59 0.16 -33.02
C LEU A 255 -0.58 0.34 -31.86
N GLU A 256 0.47 -0.48 -31.80
CA GLU A 256 1.50 -0.42 -30.74
C GLU A 256 0.91 -0.45 -29.32
N VAL A 257 -0.07 -1.34 -29.10
CA VAL A 257 -0.74 -1.49 -27.80
C VAL A 257 -0.84 -2.96 -27.38
N SER A 258 -1.05 -3.19 -26.08
CA SER A 258 -1.28 -4.55 -25.58
C SER A 258 -2.53 -5.19 -26.21
N LEU A 259 -2.44 -6.47 -26.60
CA LEU A 259 -3.58 -7.24 -27.09
C LEU A 259 -4.71 -7.29 -26.06
N ARG A 260 -4.35 -7.45 -24.77
CA ARG A 260 -5.33 -7.47 -23.67
C ARG A 260 -6.06 -6.14 -23.53
N GLY A 261 -5.33 -5.02 -23.63
CA GLY A 261 -5.89 -3.68 -23.59
C GLY A 261 -6.81 -3.41 -24.78
N LEU A 262 -6.38 -3.77 -25.99
CA LEU A 262 -7.17 -3.62 -27.22
C LEU A 262 -8.49 -4.41 -27.14
N ARG A 263 -8.44 -5.69 -26.75
CA ARG A 263 -9.65 -6.52 -26.58
C ARG A 263 -10.62 -5.92 -25.55
N ARG A 264 -10.10 -5.40 -24.43
CA ARG A 264 -10.91 -4.73 -23.40
C ARG A 264 -11.56 -3.47 -23.95
N ARG A 265 -10.83 -2.69 -24.76
CA ARG A 265 -11.34 -1.47 -25.39
C ARG A 265 -12.40 -1.77 -26.45
N ILE A 266 -12.18 -2.76 -27.33
CA ILE A 266 -13.15 -3.25 -28.31
C ILE A 266 -14.47 -3.63 -27.63
N LYS A 267 -14.39 -4.45 -26.57
CA LYS A 267 -15.57 -4.86 -25.80
C LYS A 267 -16.32 -3.69 -25.17
N ARG A 268 -15.60 -2.69 -24.65
CA ARG A 268 -16.19 -1.49 -24.05
C ARG A 268 -16.90 -0.61 -25.08
N LEU A 269 -16.36 -0.53 -26.30
CA LEU A 269 -16.90 0.27 -27.39
C LEU A 269 -17.96 -0.49 -28.23
N GLY A 270 -18.26 -1.75 -27.91
CA GLY A 270 -19.23 -2.56 -28.65
C GLY A 270 -18.82 -2.86 -30.09
N LEU A 271 -17.50 -3.00 -30.34
CA LEU A 271 -16.93 -3.15 -31.69
C LEU A 271 -16.66 -4.62 -32.07
N GLY A 272 -17.26 -5.59 -31.38
CA GLY A 272 -17.01 -7.01 -31.58
C GLY A 272 -18.23 -7.88 -31.31
#